data_AF-D5TZP8-F1
#
_entry.id   AF-D5TZP8-F1
#
_cell.length_a   1.000
_cell.length_b   1.000
_cell.length_c   1.000
_cell.angle_alpha   90.00
_cell.angle_beta   90.00
_cell.angle_gamma   90.00
#
_symmetry.space_group_name_H-M   'P 1'
#
loop_
_entity.id
_entity.type
_entity.pdbx_description
1 polymer ?
#
loop_
_entity_poly.entity_id
_entity_poly.type
_entity_poly.pdbx_seq_one_letter_code
_entity_poly.pdbx_strand_id
1 'polypeptide(L)'
;MNPLIEDLTRGWKVVYTHYAGVMAKLASLVVKASDKPVVLVDEKNIILNHIPLDDVESGKVIPGLAQGAGRVIIVEPNRIPFLGGSVENIIVFTTPRPGLRIPRVFEKTYIVKAGDEYVYFNKKSFLKIRFRIVGDKLVVIEKPPGMLGEGLEALKNAMLTYGELTVKDAVFILAKELGVGKNEARRILSQLVLRKYVKVVKGRVNLY
;
A
#
# COMPACT_ATOMS: atom_id res chain seq x y z
N MET A 1 7.57 -13.95 3.97
CA MET A 1 7.95 -12.84 3.08
C MET A 1 7.09 -11.62 3.52
N ASN A 2 7.31 -10.40 3.04
CA ASN A 2 6.49 -9.26 3.51
C ASN A 2 5.06 -9.39 2.93
N PRO A 3 3.97 -9.28 3.71
CA PRO A 3 2.61 -9.57 3.23
C PRO A 3 2.18 -8.67 2.05
N LEU A 4 2.73 -7.46 1.95
CA LEU A 4 2.49 -6.59 0.80
C LEU A 4 3.18 -7.12 -0.45
N ILE A 5 4.44 -7.57 -0.33
CA ILE A 5 5.18 -8.15 -1.45
C ILE A 5 4.56 -9.48 -1.86
N GLU A 6 4.16 -10.32 -0.90
CA GLU A 6 3.43 -11.57 -1.14
C GLU A 6 2.14 -11.33 -1.94
N ASP A 7 1.33 -10.34 -1.55
CA ASP A 7 0.14 -10.01 -2.33
C ASP A 7 0.51 -9.44 -3.69
N LEU A 8 1.49 -8.53 -3.80
CA LEU A 8 1.90 -7.94 -5.07
C LEU A 8 2.39 -8.97 -6.09
N THR A 9 3.11 -10.00 -5.65
CA THR A 9 3.69 -11.04 -6.50
C THR A 9 2.74 -12.19 -6.79
N ARG A 10 1.43 -12.03 -6.55
CA ARG A 10 0.42 -13.08 -6.81
C ARG A 10 -0.47 -12.71 -7.99
N GLY A 11 -0.27 -13.39 -9.11
CA GLY A 11 -1.10 -13.24 -10.31
C GLY A 11 -0.89 -11.88 -10.98
N TRP A 12 -1.96 -11.34 -11.55
CA TRP A 12 -1.88 -10.14 -12.39
C TRP A 12 -2.47 -8.94 -11.66
N LYS A 13 -1.63 -7.93 -11.41
CA LYS A 13 -1.98 -6.77 -10.59
C LYS A 13 -1.70 -5.47 -11.30
N VAL A 14 -2.62 -4.53 -11.11
CA VAL A 14 -2.37 -3.12 -11.38
C VAL A 14 -2.33 -2.38 -10.06
N VAL A 15 -1.26 -1.62 -9.86
CA VAL A 15 -1.00 -0.80 -8.68
C VAL A 15 -1.15 0.66 -9.07
N TYR A 16 -2.25 1.25 -8.62
CA TYR A 16 -2.54 2.66 -8.83
C TYR A 16 -1.86 3.52 -7.78
N THR A 17 -0.93 4.37 -8.20
CA THR A 17 -0.28 5.32 -7.29
C THR A 17 0.29 6.51 -8.04
N HIS A 18 0.39 7.67 -7.38
CA HIS A 18 1.05 8.86 -7.92
C HIS A 18 2.50 9.00 -7.42
N TYR A 19 2.95 8.10 -6.56
CA TYR A 19 4.22 8.23 -5.85
C TYR A 19 5.31 7.41 -6.54
N ALA A 20 6.03 8.02 -7.49
CA ALA A 20 7.10 7.35 -8.24
C ALA A 20 8.15 6.68 -7.33
N GLY A 21 8.55 7.33 -6.24
CA GLY A 21 9.48 6.74 -5.25
C GLY A 21 8.93 5.47 -4.59
N VAL A 22 7.61 5.37 -4.39
CA VAL A 22 6.98 4.15 -3.87
C VAL A 22 6.99 3.06 -4.94
N MET A 23 6.69 3.39 -6.21
CA MET A 23 6.76 2.44 -7.32
C MET A 23 8.17 1.85 -7.43
N ALA A 24 9.19 2.71 -7.46
CA ALA A 24 10.58 2.30 -7.57
C ALA A 24 10.99 1.39 -6.41
N LYS A 25 10.62 1.76 -5.18
CA LYS A 25 10.95 0.96 -4.01
C LYS A 25 10.26 -0.40 -4.01
N LEU A 26 8.98 -0.46 -4.37
CA LEU A 26 8.24 -1.71 -4.44
C LEU A 26 8.77 -2.61 -5.55
N ALA A 27 9.07 -2.06 -6.73
CA ALA A 27 9.69 -2.81 -7.81
C ALA A 27 11.04 -3.40 -7.38
N SER A 28 11.91 -2.61 -6.74
CA SER A 28 13.18 -3.09 -6.18
C SER A 28 12.98 -4.22 -5.16
N LEU A 29 12.00 -4.10 -4.26
CA LEU A 29 11.70 -5.14 -3.27
C LEU A 29 11.15 -6.43 -3.91
N VAL A 30 10.33 -6.31 -4.95
CA VAL A 30 9.85 -7.45 -5.74
C VAL A 30 11.00 -8.15 -6.44
N VAL A 31 11.89 -7.41 -7.10
CA VAL A 31 13.10 -7.95 -7.73
C VAL A 31 13.94 -8.69 -6.69
N LYS A 32 14.22 -8.05 -5.54
CA LYS A 32 15.04 -8.65 -4.48
C LYS A 32 14.45 -9.95 -3.94
N ALA A 33 13.14 -10.03 -3.78
CA ALA A 33 12.41 -11.21 -3.31
C ALA A 33 12.22 -12.29 -4.40
N SER A 34 12.54 -11.99 -5.66
CA SER A 34 12.34 -12.90 -6.78
C SER A 34 13.48 -13.90 -6.90
N ASP A 35 13.12 -15.18 -6.98
CA ASP A 35 13.96 -16.33 -7.33
C ASP A 35 14.16 -16.50 -8.84
N LYS A 36 13.27 -15.93 -9.65
CA LYS A 36 13.35 -15.93 -11.13
C LYS A 36 13.77 -14.54 -11.66
N PRO A 37 14.40 -14.44 -12.83
CA PRO A 37 14.61 -13.16 -13.51
C PRO A 37 13.30 -12.39 -13.67
N VAL A 38 13.36 -11.07 -13.45
CA VAL A 38 12.22 -10.16 -13.60
C VAL A 38 12.44 -9.30 -14.82
N VAL A 39 11.51 -9.34 -15.77
CA VAL A 39 11.53 -8.40 -16.88
C VAL A 39 10.95 -7.07 -16.43
N LEU A 40 11.70 -5.99 -16.67
CA LEU A 40 11.26 -4.63 -16.38
C LEU A 40 10.99 -3.87 -17.68
N VAL A 41 9.73 -3.48 -17.87
CA VAL A 41 9.26 -2.62 -18.95
C VAL A 41 9.08 -1.21 -18.40
N ASP A 42 10.09 -0.36 -18.57
CA ASP A 42 10.11 1.02 -18.07
C ASP A 42 10.60 1.98 -19.15
N GLU A 43 9.74 2.23 -20.14
CA GLU A 43 10.06 3.03 -21.34
C GLU A 43 10.57 4.45 -21.03
N LYS A 44 10.24 4.97 -19.84
CA LYS A 44 10.59 6.32 -19.40
C LYS A 44 11.73 6.34 -18.38
N ASN A 45 12.33 5.18 -18.07
CA ASN A 45 13.39 5.03 -17.07
C ASN A 45 13.02 5.64 -15.69
N ILE A 46 11.75 5.53 -15.29
CA ILE A 46 11.23 6.05 -14.02
C ILE A 46 11.75 5.27 -12.82
N ILE A 47 11.93 3.96 -12.98
CA ILE A 47 12.33 3.00 -11.94
C ILE A 47 13.70 2.39 -12.25
N LEU A 48 14.05 2.18 -13.53
CA LEU A 48 15.29 1.51 -13.91
C LEU A 48 16.53 2.17 -13.27
N ASN A 49 16.56 3.50 -13.21
CA ASN A 49 17.63 4.27 -12.57
C ASN A 49 17.72 4.13 -11.04
N HIS A 50 16.73 3.51 -10.42
CA HIS A 50 16.67 3.26 -8.97
C HIS A 50 16.92 1.78 -8.61
N ILE A 51 17.17 0.93 -9.60
CA ILE A 51 17.55 -0.47 -9.38
C ILE A 51 19.07 -0.55 -9.30
N PRO A 52 19.64 -1.29 -8.33
CA PRO A 52 21.08 -1.51 -8.25
C PRO A 52 21.63 -2.08 -9.56
N LEU A 53 22.76 -1.56 -10.03
CA LEU A 53 23.40 -2.01 -11.27
C LEU A 53 23.74 -3.52 -11.21
N ASP A 54 24.18 -4.00 -10.05
CA ASP A 54 24.47 -5.41 -9.79
C ASP A 54 23.26 -6.33 -10.05
N ASP A 55 22.03 -5.86 -9.77
CA ASP A 55 20.81 -6.64 -10.04
C ASP A 55 20.53 -6.71 -11.56
N VAL A 56 21.00 -5.75 -12.35
CA VAL A 56 20.91 -5.75 -13.82
C VAL A 56 22.01 -6.63 -14.43
N GLU A 57 23.26 -6.44 -13.99
CA GLU A 57 24.43 -7.18 -14.51
C GLU A 57 24.36 -8.68 -14.21
N SER A 58 23.79 -9.06 -13.06
CA SER A 58 23.55 -10.47 -12.70
C SER A 58 22.42 -11.14 -13.49
N GLY A 59 21.71 -10.41 -14.35
CA GLY A 59 20.56 -10.91 -15.11
C GLY A 59 19.30 -11.12 -14.26
N LYS A 60 19.31 -10.69 -13.00
CA LYS A 60 18.14 -10.74 -12.11
C LYS A 60 17.05 -9.78 -12.58
N VAL A 61 17.43 -8.67 -13.21
CA VAL A 61 16.56 -7.76 -13.94
C VAL A 61 16.94 -7.75 -15.41
N ILE A 62 15.96 -7.99 -16.28
CA ILE A 62 16.13 -7.90 -17.73
C ILE A 62 15.30 -6.72 -18.23
N PRO A 63 15.93 -5.59 -18.59
CA PRO A 63 15.22 -4.50 -19.25
C PRO A 63 14.76 -4.94 -20.63
N GLY A 64 13.50 -4.71 -20.99
CA GLY A 64 13.04 -5.03 -22.35
C GLY A 64 11.56 -5.33 -22.45
N LEU A 65 11.21 -6.07 -23.52
CA LEU A 65 9.83 -6.47 -23.79
C LEU A 65 9.42 -7.65 -22.93
N ALA A 66 8.16 -7.67 -22.52
CA ALA A 66 7.62 -8.67 -21.59
C ALA A 66 7.35 -10.07 -22.20
N GLN A 67 7.67 -10.31 -23.47
CA GLN A 67 7.37 -11.57 -24.14
C GLN A 67 8.24 -12.72 -23.61
N GLY A 68 7.62 -13.86 -23.28
CA GLY A 68 8.32 -15.08 -22.85
C GLY A 68 8.81 -15.08 -21.40
N ALA A 69 8.48 -14.05 -20.61
CA ALA A 69 8.94 -13.91 -19.23
C ALA A 69 7.96 -14.52 -18.21
N GLY A 70 8.49 -15.18 -17.17
CA GLY A 70 7.66 -15.70 -16.07
C GLY A 70 7.18 -14.60 -15.09
N ARG A 71 7.96 -13.53 -14.92
CA ARG A 71 7.62 -12.37 -14.06
C ARG A 71 7.92 -11.06 -14.77
N VAL A 72 6.95 -10.15 -14.74
CA VAL A 72 7.02 -8.87 -15.46
C VAL A 72 6.59 -7.72 -14.55
N ILE A 73 7.39 -6.66 -14.53
CA ILE A 73 7.02 -5.36 -13.96
C ILE A 73 6.91 -4.36 -15.12
N ILE A 74 5.79 -3.63 -15.17
CA ILE A 74 5.52 -2.62 -16.19
C ILE A 74 5.26 -1.28 -15.50
N VAL A 75 5.87 -0.21 -15.99
CA VAL A 75 5.83 1.12 -15.36
C VAL A 75 5.20 2.15 -16.29
N GLU A 76 4.16 2.84 -15.81
CA GLU A 76 3.46 3.93 -16.51
C GLU A 76 3.08 3.64 -17.99
N PRO A 77 2.59 2.42 -18.32
CA PRO A 77 2.41 2.04 -19.72
C PRO A 77 1.29 2.83 -20.38
N ASN A 78 1.51 3.30 -21.61
CA ASN A 78 0.47 4.00 -22.39
C ASN A 78 -0.76 3.12 -22.66
N ARG A 79 -0.56 1.81 -22.77
CA ARG A 79 -1.59 0.77 -22.85
C ARG A 79 -1.12 -0.45 -22.08
N ILE A 80 -2.03 -1.12 -21.36
CA ILE A 80 -1.67 -2.38 -20.69
C ILE A 80 -1.54 -3.48 -21.75
N PRO A 81 -0.36 -4.07 -21.93
CA PRO A 81 -0.19 -5.14 -22.89
C PRO A 81 -0.90 -6.40 -22.40
N PHE A 82 -1.50 -7.15 -23.33
CA PHE A 82 -1.97 -8.49 -23.06
C PHE A 82 -0.82 -9.46 -23.31
N LEU A 83 -0.26 -10.04 -22.25
CA LEU A 83 0.92 -10.91 -22.33
C LEU A 83 0.58 -12.40 -22.45
N GLY A 84 -0.70 -12.76 -22.51
CA GLY A 84 -1.15 -14.15 -22.61
C GLY A 84 -0.93 -14.96 -21.33
N GLY A 85 -1.38 -16.23 -21.33
CA GLY A 85 -1.39 -17.11 -20.15
C GLY A 85 -0.04 -17.72 -19.75
N SER A 86 1.05 -17.42 -20.46
CA SER A 86 2.39 -17.92 -20.14
C SER A 86 3.10 -17.15 -19.03
N VAL A 87 2.59 -15.97 -18.66
CA VAL A 87 3.18 -15.13 -17.61
C VAL A 87 2.47 -15.40 -16.28
N GLU A 88 3.23 -15.92 -15.31
CA GLU A 88 2.71 -16.24 -13.98
C GLU A 88 2.31 -14.95 -13.23
N ASN A 89 3.17 -13.93 -13.24
CA ASN A 89 2.97 -12.71 -12.46
C ASN A 89 3.27 -11.46 -13.27
N ILE A 90 2.30 -10.53 -13.31
CA ILE A 90 2.43 -9.23 -13.97
C ILE A 90 2.07 -8.16 -12.94
N ILE A 91 2.99 -7.23 -12.70
CA ILE A 91 2.76 -6.06 -11.86
C ILE A 91 2.84 -4.82 -12.74
N VAL A 92 1.72 -4.11 -12.84
CA VAL A 92 1.65 -2.84 -13.57
C VAL A 92 1.59 -1.70 -12.57
N PHE A 93 2.64 -0.90 -12.44
CA PHE A 93 2.60 0.37 -11.71
C PHE A 93 2.10 1.48 -12.64
N THR A 94 1.07 2.21 -12.22
CA THR A 94 0.53 3.31 -13.04
C THR A 94 -0.13 4.39 -12.19
N THR A 95 -0.04 5.61 -12.67
CA THR A 95 -0.85 6.73 -12.21
C THR A 95 -2.29 6.58 -12.70
N PRO A 96 -3.30 6.84 -11.85
CA PRO A 96 -4.68 6.99 -12.31
C PRO A 96 -4.79 8.11 -13.34
N ARG A 97 -5.10 7.77 -14.60
CA ARG A 97 -5.30 8.74 -15.68
C ARG A 97 -6.50 8.42 -16.56
N PRO A 98 -7.21 9.44 -17.08
CA PRO A 98 -8.28 9.24 -18.04
C PRO A 98 -7.77 8.48 -19.27
N GLY A 99 -8.51 7.49 -19.75
CA GLY A 99 -8.23 6.77 -21.00
C GLY A 99 -7.43 5.47 -20.87
N LEU A 100 -6.72 5.22 -19.77
CA LEU A 100 -6.06 3.92 -19.56
C LEU A 100 -7.09 2.85 -19.19
N ARG A 101 -7.38 1.93 -20.13
CA ARG A 101 -8.29 0.81 -19.90
C ARG A 101 -7.54 -0.39 -19.31
N ILE A 102 -7.96 -0.80 -18.12
CA ILE A 102 -7.43 -2.00 -17.46
C ILE A 102 -8.25 -3.22 -17.86
N PRO A 103 -7.62 -4.29 -18.38
CA PRO A 103 -8.30 -5.56 -18.60
C PRO A 103 -8.85 -6.16 -17.29
N ARG A 104 -10.00 -6.83 -17.36
CA ARG A 104 -10.70 -7.39 -16.17
C ARG A 104 -9.89 -8.45 -15.40
N VAL A 105 -8.94 -9.09 -16.07
CA VAL A 105 -8.05 -10.10 -15.50
C VAL A 105 -7.08 -9.53 -14.46
N PHE A 106 -6.82 -8.22 -14.48
CA PHE A 106 -5.96 -7.58 -13.49
C PHE A 106 -6.73 -7.24 -12.22
N GLU A 107 -6.18 -7.65 -11.09
CA GLU A 107 -6.63 -7.18 -9.78
C GLU A 107 -6.20 -5.73 -9.57
N LYS A 108 -7.17 -4.88 -9.22
CA LYS A 108 -6.93 -3.46 -8.99
C LYS A 108 -6.55 -3.22 -7.54
N THR A 109 -5.38 -2.63 -7.38
CA THR A 109 -4.82 -2.27 -6.08
C THR A 109 -4.45 -0.79 -6.10
N TYR A 110 -4.53 -0.14 -4.94
CA TYR A 110 -4.32 1.30 -4.82
C TYR A 110 -3.34 1.57 -3.70
N ILE A 111 -2.45 2.54 -3.90
CA ILE A 111 -1.58 3.06 -2.85
C ILE A 111 -1.82 4.55 -2.69
N VAL A 112 -2.29 4.93 -1.51
CA VAL A 112 -2.60 6.32 -1.14
C VAL A 112 -1.78 6.76 0.08
N LYS A 113 -1.38 8.03 0.12
CA LYS A 113 -0.70 8.61 1.28
C LYS A 113 -1.68 8.92 2.41
N ALA A 114 -1.25 8.65 3.64
CA ALA A 114 -1.99 8.84 4.88
C ALA A 114 -1.06 9.37 5.98
N GLY A 115 -0.81 10.68 5.98
CA GLY A 115 0.26 11.29 6.78
C GLY A 115 1.63 10.94 6.18
N ASP A 116 2.55 10.47 7.02
CA ASP A 116 3.89 10.01 6.60
C ASP A 116 3.92 8.55 6.14
N GLU A 117 2.75 7.94 5.99
CA GLU A 117 2.57 6.53 5.70
C GLU A 117 1.83 6.32 4.39
N TYR A 118 1.90 5.11 3.88
CA TYR A 118 1.16 4.67 2.70
C TYR A 118 0.18 3.57 3.09
N VAL A 119 -0.97 3.56 2.43
CA VAL A 119 -1.99 2.53 2.58
C VAL A 119 -2.15 1.84 1.23
N TYR A 120 -1.74 0.58 1.19
CA TYR A 120 -2.05 -0.37 0.14
C TYR A 120 -3.45 -0.94 0.35
N PHE A 121 -4.27 -0.94 -0.69
CA PHE A 121 -5.61 -1.52 -0.66
C PHE A 121 -5.86 -2.35 -1.92
N ASN A 122 -6.10 -3.64 -1.74
CA ASN A 122 -6.56 -4.54 -2.80
C ASN A 122 -8.09 -4.60 -2.79
N LYS A 123 -8.73 -4.17 -3.89
CA LYS A 123 -10.19 -4.08 -3.96
C LYS A 123 -10.88 -5.44 -3.98
N LYS A 124 -10.22 -6.48 -4.47
CA LYS A 124 -10.82 -7.82 -4.64
C LYS A 124 -10.76 -8.63 -3.35
N SER A 125 -9.61 -8.64 -2.68
CA SER A 125 -9.43 -9.37 -1.42
C SER A 125 -9.81 -8.55 -0.19
N PHE A 126 -10.10 -7.25 -0.35
CA PHE A 126 -10.26 -6.28 0.73
C PHE A 126 -9.03 -6.17 1.66
N LEU A 127 -7.88 -6.71 1.23
CA LEU A 127 -6.64 -6.63 1.96
C LEU A 127 -6.17 -5.17 2.04
N LYS A 128 -5.93 -4.72 3.26
CA LYS A 128 -5.47 -3.36 3.55
C LYS A 128 -4.20 -3.42 4.39
N ILE A 129 -3.10 -2.91 3.82
CA ILE A 129 -1.79 -2.93 4.48
C ILE A 129 -1.28 -1.50 4.55
N ARG A 130 -0.96 -1.06 5.77
CA ARG A 130 -0.34 0.24 6.02
C ARG A 130 1.16 0.04 6.18
N PHE A 131 1.95 0.89 5.56
CA PHE A 131 3.40 0.75 5.56
C PHE A 131 4.12 2.09 5.48
N ARG A 132 5.39 2.08 5.89
CA ARG A 132 6.36 3.15 5.64
C ARG A 132 7.55 2.59 4.87
N ILE A 133 8.20 3.45 4.11
CA ILE A 133 9.51 3.17 3.51
C ILE A 133 10.54 3.92 4.35
N VAL A 134 11.47 3.17 4.95
CA VAL A 134 12.56 3.73 5.76
C VAL A 134 13.87 3.25 5.18
N GLY A 135 14.58 4.15 4.50
CA GLY A 135 15.73 3.80 3.66
C GLY A 135 15.35 2.67 2.70
N ASP A 136 16.04 1.54 2.83
CA ASP A 136 15.83 0.38 1.96
C ASP A 136 14.74 -0.61 2.39
N LYS A 137 14.12 -0.38 3.54
CA LYS A 137 13.17 -1.32 4.14
C LYS A 137 11.73 -0.85 3.96
N LEU A 138 10.85 -1.81 3.69
CA LEU A 138 9.41 -1.63 3.82
C LEU A 138 8.98 -2.14 5.19
N VAL A 139 8.46 -1.23 6.02
CA VAL A 139 8.00 -1.52 7.37
C VAL A 139 6.48 -1.53 7.37
N VAL A 140 5.88 -2.70 7.63
CA VAL A 140 4.43 -2.82 7.80
C VAL A 140 4.04 -2.28 9.17
N ILE A 141 2.92 -1.58 9.23
CA ILE A 141 2.43 -0.88 10.42
C ILE A 141 1.06 -1.44 10.75
N GLU A 142 1.01 -2.28 11.78
CA GLU A 142 -0.25 -2.83 12.29
C GLU A 142 -1.04 -1.78 13.08
N LYS A 143 -0.34 -1.00 13.91
CA LYS A 143 -0.89 0.09 14.71
C LYS A 143 0.07 1.27 14.79
N PRO A 144 -0.43 2.51 14.97
CA PRO A 144 0.45 3.65 15.20
C PRO A 144 1.24 3.47 16.51
N PRO A 145 2.45 4.06 16.62
CA PRO A 145 3.25 3.94 17.83
C PRO A 145 2.69 4.78 19.00
N GLY A 146 3.00 4.36 20.23
CA GLY A 146 2.68 5.08 21.47
C GLY A 146 1.18 5.22 21.74
N MET A 147 0.79 6.31 22.40
CA MET A 147 -0.59 6.60 22.81
C MET A 147 -1.60 6.58 21.64
N LEU A 148 -1.16 6.85 20.41
CA LEU A 148 -2.05 6.74 19.24
C LEU A 148 -2.45 5.29 19.00
N GLY A 149 -1.52 4.34 19.13
CA GLY A 149 -1.79 2.91 18.96
C GLY A 149 -2.72 2.37 20.02
N GLU A 150 -2.42 2.69 21.28
CA GLU A 150 -3.28 2.34 22.41
C GLU A 150 -4.67 2.96 22.26
N GLY A 151 -4.76 4.22 21.87
CA GLY A 151 -6.03 4.88 21.62
C GLY A 151 -6.82 4.25 20.47
N LEU A 152 -6.16 3.82 19.40
CA LEU A 152 -6.82 3.12 18.30
C LEU A 152 -7.40 1.77 18.77
N GLU A 153 -6.65 1.00 19.55
CA GLU A 153 -7.12 -0.28 20.09
C GLU A 153 -8.26 -0.08 21.10
N ALA A 154 -8.18 0.93 21.97
CA ALA A 154 -9.26 1.30 22.87
C ALA A 154 -10.56 1.60 22.10
N LEU A 155 -10.47 2.36 21.01
CA LEU A 155 -11.64 2.64 20.16
C LEU A 155 -12.16 1.40 19.45
N LYS A 156 -11.29 0.52 18.92
CA LYS A 156 -11.71 -0.73 18.29
C LYS A 156 -12.45 -1.64 19.27
N ASN A 157 -11.88 -1.84 20.45
CA ASN A 157 -12.49 -2.66 21.50
C ASN A 157 -13.83 -2.08 21.93
N ALA A 158 -13.89 -0.77 22.14
CA ALA A 158 -15.16 -0.10 22.46
C ALA A 158 -16.20 -0.23 21.33
N MET A 159 -15.80 -0.18 20.06
CA MET A 159 -16.73 -0.41 18.95
C MET A 159 -17.24 -1.85 18.89
N LEU A 160 -16.39 -2.82 19.23
CA LEU A 160 -16.80 -4.23 19.31
C LEU A 160 -17.77 -4.46 20.47
N THR A 161 -17.58 -3.78 21.60
CA THR A 161 -18.42 -3.94 22.80
C THR A 161 -19.72 -3.15 22.72
N TYR A 162 -19.66 -1.90 22.26
CA TYR A 162 -20.77 -0.94 22.35
C TYR A 162 -21.37 -0.57 20.99
N GLY A 163 -20.76 -1.01 19.89
CA GLY A 163 -21.21 -0.68 18.54
C GLY A 163 -20.74 0.71 18.08
N GLU A 164 -21.64 1.50 17.50
CA GLU A 164 -21.28 2.81 16.98
C GLU A 164 -20.92 3.80 18.09
N LEU A 165 -19.81 4.53 17.92
CA LEU A 165 -19.36 5.53 18.89
C LEU A 165 -19.56 6.95 18.34
N THR A 166 -20.13 7.84 19.14
CA THR A 166 -20.09 9.28 18.82
C THR A 166 -18.70 9.84 19.10
N VAL A 167 -18.40 11.04 18.58
CA VAL A 167 -17.16 11.75 18.91
C VAL A 167 -17.04 11.98 20.42
N LYS A 168 -18.14 12.26 21.12
CA LYS A 168 -18.14 12.48 22.57
C LYS A 168 -17.75 11.20 23.33
N ASP A 169 -18.31 10.06 22.91
CA ASP A 169 -18.01 8.75 23.51
C ASP A 169 -16.56 8.38 23.26
N ALA A 170 -16.08 8.54 22.03
CA ALA A 170 -14.70 8.26 21.67
C ALA A 170 -13.71 9.09 22.51
N VAL A 171 -13.96 10.39 22.70
CA VAL A 171 -13.11 11.24 23.55
C VAL A 171 -13.14 10.77 25.02
N PHE A 172 -14.31 10.38 25.53
CA PHE A 172 -14.42 9.88 26.90
C PHE A 172 -13.67 8.56 27.10
N ILE A 173 -13.83 7.62 26.16
CA ILE A 173 -13.14 6.33 26.16
C ILE A 173 -11.62 6.55 26.10
N LEU A 174 -11.14 7.38 25.17
CA LEU A 174 -9.71 7.71 25.06
C LEU A 174 -9.16 8.34 26.33
N ALA A 175 -9.90 9.28 26.95
CA ALA A 175 -9.46 9.93 28.19
C ALA A 175 -9.32 8.91 29.32
N LYS A 176 -10.28 7.99 29.44
CA LYS A 176 -10.31 6.95 30.48
C LYS A 176 -9.21 5.91 30.25
N GLU A 177 -9.17 5.30 29.07
CA GLU A 177 -8.28 4.18 28.76
C GLU A 177 -6.80 4.60 28.71
N LEU A 178 -6.51 5.84 28.32
CA LEU A 178 -5.13 6.35 28.25
C LEU A 178 -4.72 7.13 29.51
N GLY A 179 -5.63 7.34 30.47
CA GLY A 179 -5.36 8.12 31.69
C GLY A 179 -5.02 9.58 31.41
N VAL A 180 -5.58 10.18 30.36
CA VAL A 180 -5.30 11.56 29.94
C VAL A 180 -6.50 12.49 30.08
N GLY A 181 -6.23 13.79 30.16
CA GLY A 181 -7.28 14.81 30.18
C GLY A 181 -8.09 14.86 28.86
N LYS A 182 -9.34 15.35 28.93
CA LYS A 182 -10.24 15.46 27.76
C LYS A 182 -9.64 16.20 26.57
N ASN A 183 -8.84 17.24 26.81
CA ASN A 183 -8.21 18.00 25.72
C ASN A 183 -7.16 17.17 24.99
N GLU A 184 -6.37 16.40 25.73
CA GLU A 184 -5.37 15.50 25.15
C GLU A 184 -6.04 14.35 24.39
N ALA A 185 -7.11 13.76 24.95
CA ALA A 185 -7.92 12.76 24.26
C ALA A 185 -8.50 13.27 22.93
N ARG A 186 -8.97 14.53 22.88
CA ARG A 186 -9.39 15.17 21.61
C ARG A 186 -8.24 15.28 20.63
N ARG A 187 -7.05 15.68 21.09
CA ARG A 187 -5.84 15.78 20.26
C ARG A 187 -5.46 14.43 19.65
N ILE A 188 -5.50 13.37 20.46
CA ILE A 188 -5.28 11.97 20.04
C ILE A 188 -6.30 11.55 18.99
N LEU A 189 -7.60 11.78 19.23
CA LEU A 189 -8.65 11.47 18.25
C LEU A 189 -8.44 12.23 16.93
N SER A 190 -8.13 13.52 16.99
CA SER A 190 -7.84 14.34 15.80
C SER A 190 -6.63 13.81 15.02
N GLN A 191 -5.57 13.36 15.71
CA GLN A 191 -4.42 12.73 15.07
C GLN A 191 -4.77 11.39 14.41
N LEU A 192 -5.61 10.56 15.05
CA LEU A 192 -6.10 9.32 14.46
C LEU A 192 -6.96 9.57 13.21
N VAL A 193 -7.76 10.64 13.20
CA VAL A 193 -8.52 11.08 12.02
C VAL A 193 -7.61 11.57 10.91
N LEU A 194 -6.70 12.49 11.24
CA LEU A 194 -5.78 13.11 10.28
C LEU A 194 -4.88 12.08 9.60
N ARG A 195 -4.42 11.07 10.36
CA ARG A 195 -3.61 9.96 9.85
C ARG A 195 -4.43 8.85 9.19
N LYS A 196 -5.76 9.01 9.09
CA LYS A 196 -6.70 8.07 8.46
C LYS A 196 -6.72 6.67 9.10
N TYR A 197 -6.60 6.59 10.43
CA TYR A 197 -6.89 5.36 11.18
C TYR A 197 -8.37 5.24 11.51
N VAL A 198 -9.03 6.38 11.73
CA VAL A 198 -10.48 6.49 11.91
C VAL A 198 -11.02 7.64 11.06
N LYS A 199 -12.32 7.62 10.77
CA LYS A 199 -13.03 8.72 10.10
C LYS A 199 -14.20 9.16 10.95
N VAL A 200 -14.55 10.44 10.88
CA VAL A 200 -15.77 10.97 11.50
C VAL A 200 -16.79 11.23 10.41
N VAL A 201 -17.94 10.56 10.48
CA VAL A 201 -19.05 10.70 9.53
C VAL A 201 -20.30 11.03 10.33
N LYS A 202 -20.92 12.19 10.06
CA LYS A 202 -22.12 12.67 10.77
C LYS A 202 -21.96 12.63 12.31
N GLY A 203 -20.79 13.02 12.82
CA GLY A 203 -20.50 13.02 14.27
C GLY A 203 -20.21 11.64 14.88
N ARG A 204 -20.11 10.59 14.08
CA ARG A 204 -19.79 9.21 14.50
C ARG A 204 -18.40 8.79 14.05
N VAL A 205 -17.68 8.12 14.93
CA VAL A 205 -16.35 7.57 14.65
C VAL A 205 -16.53 6.21 13.97
N ASN A 206 -15.83 6.01 12.85
CA ASN A 206 -15.79 4.76 12.11
C ASN A 206 -14.33 4.38 11.87
N LEU A 207 -14.04 3.08 11.81
CA LEU A 207 -12.75 2.60 11.35
C LEU A 207 -12.61 2.82 9.84
N TYR A 208 -11.37 3.04 9.40
CA TYR A 208 -11.04 3.26 8.00
C TYR A 208 -10.83 1.96 7.24
#